data_AF-A0A4S5E1B9-F1
#
_entry.id   AF-A0A4S5E1B9-F1
#
_cell.length_a   1.000
_cell.length_b   1.000
_cell.length_c   1.000
_cell.angle_alpha   90.00
_cell.angle_beta   90.00
_cell.angle_gamma   90.00
#
_symmetry.space_group_name_H-M   'P 1'
#
loop_
_entity.id
_entity.type
_entity.pdbx_description
1 polymer ?
#
loop_
_entity_poly.entity_id
_entity_poly.type
_entity_poly.pdbx_seq_one_letter_code
_entity_poly.pdbx_strand_id
1 'polypeptide(L)'
;MPDPSRRRTGLPDVDPLIDVHETEQGTLDEMITLDAAESAVAAVRRDDLVAEQDAALRRWRAAKGRLTRAQRDGGAETIAAARERVTAASAEFDRISDAVLGELATISQARHDSVGEIYGQIRRSWDADAAVTTALARSRATGPATGGATDDGPRGR
;
A
#
# COMPACT_ATOMS: atom_id res chain seq x y z
N MET A 1 20.31 15.69 5.63
CA MET A 1 21.03 14.79 4.71
C MET A 1 22.33 14.37 5.36
N PRO A 2 22.49 13.10 5.80
CA PRO A 2 23.79 12.61 6.23
C PRO A 2 24.78 12.68 5.07
N ASP A 3 26.03 12.98 5.39
CA ASP A 3 27.13 13.06 4.41
C ASP A 3 27.37 11.68 3.76
N PRO A 4 27.17 11.51 2.44
CA PRO A 4 27.39 10.23 1.74
C PRO A 4 28.85 9.76 1.85
N SER A 5 29.78 10.69 2.08
CA SER A 5 31.21 10.40 2.29
C SER A 5 31.48 9.59 3.56
N ARG A 6 30.58 9.62 4.56
CA ARG A 6 30.77 8.95 5.85
C ARG A 6 30.47 7.45 5.84
N ARG A 7 29.83 6.93 4.78
CA ARG A 7 29.40 5.52 4.71
C ARG A 7 30.28 4.65 3.83
N ARG A 8 31.21 5.26 3.08
CA ARG A 8 32.14 4.50 2.25
C ARG A 8 33.15 3.77 3.10
N THR A 9 33.32 2.50 2.79
CA THR A 9 34.26 1.60 3.46
C THR A 9 35.68 1.74 2.92
N GLY A 10 35.83 2.37 1.74
CA GLY A 10 37.09 2.45 1.02
C GLY A 10 37.47 1.13 0.34
N LEU A 11 36.57 0.15 0.35
CA LEU A 11 36.75 -1.15 -0.29
C LEU A 11 36.06 -1.10 -1.67
N PRO A 12 36.82 -1.21 -2.78
CA PRO A 12 36.27 -1.02 -4.13
C PRO A 12 35.23 -2.07 -4.51
N ASP A 13 35.25 -3.24 -3.88
CA ASP A 13 34.27 -4.32 -4.11
C ASP A 13 33.01 -4.23 -3.23
N VAL A 14 33.03 -3.38 -2.18
CA VAL A 14 31.92 -3.23 -1.22
C VAL A 14 31.16 -1.94 -1.45
N ASP A 15 31.85 -0.84 -1.74
CA ASP A 15 31.23 0.48 -1.92
C ASP A 15 30.15 0.49 -3.04
N PRO A 16 30.32 -0.18 -4.20
CA PRO A 16 29.25 -0.28 -5.19
C PRO A 16 28.02 -1.06 -4.71
N LEU A 17 28.20 -2.05 -3.83
CA LEU A 17 27.08 -2.81 -3.25
C LEU A 17 26.30 -1.96 -2.23
N ILE A 18 27.01 -1.09 -1.50
CA ILE A 18 26.38 -0.10 -0.62
C ILE A 18 25.54 0.88 -1.45
N ASP A 19 26.06 1.39 -2.57
CA ASP A 19 25.32 2.30 -3.46
C ASP A 19 24.02 1.64 -3.99
N VAL A 20 24.08 0.35 -4.36
CA VAL A 20 22.89 -0.44 -4.76
C VAL A 20 21.91 -0.57 -3.60
N HIS A 21 22.38 -0.98 -2.41
CA HIS A 21 21.52 -1.11 -1.24
C HIS A 21 20.83 0.22 -0.89
N GLU A 22 21.54 1.34 -0.90
CA GLU A 22 20.98 2.66 -0.63
C GLU A 22 19.93 3.05 -1.68
N THR A 23 20.14 2.71 -2.95
CA THR A 23 19.16 2.94 -4.03
C THR A 23 17.89 2.13 -3.81
N GLU A 24 18.01 0.84 -3.48
CA GLU A 24 16.87 -0.04 -3.23
C GLU A 24 16.12 0.34 -1.94
N GLN A 25 16.81 0.79 -0.90
CA GLN A 25 16.19 1.34 0.31
C GLN A 25 15.47 2.67 0.02
N GLY A 26 16.10 3.60 -0.71
CA GLY A 26 15.47 4.87 -1.09
C GLY A 26 14.19 4.66 -1.91
N THR A 27 14.23 3.73 -2.87
CA THR A 27 13.04 3.35 -3.66
C THR A 27 11.95 2.77 -2.76
N LEU A 28 12.30 1.92 -1.79
CA LEU A 28 11.34 1.36 -0.84
C LEU A 28 10.68 2.45 0.03
N ASP A 29 11.46 3.38 0.56
CA ASP A 29 10.98 4.49 1.39
C ASP A 29 10.01 5.39 0.61
N GLU A 30 10.32 5.67 -0.66
CA GLU A 30 9.45 6.42 -1.57
C GLU A 30 8.12 5.69 -1.80
N MET A 31 8.17 4.38 -2.08
CA MET A 31 6.96 3.57 -2.29
C MET A 31 6.07 3.53 -1.04
N ILE A 32 6.65 3.36 0.16
CA ILE A 32 5.88 3.37 1.42
C ILE A 32 5.21 4.74 1.65
N THR A 33 5.94 5.82 1.35
CA THR A 33 5.41 7.18 1.48
C THR A 33 4.25 7.43 0.52
N LEU A 34 4.38 6.98 -0.73
CA LEU A 34 3.33 7.08 -1.73
C LEU A 34 2.10 6.25 -1.33
N ASP A 35 2.29 5.00 -0.91
CA ASP A 35 1.20 4.10 -0.48
C ASP A 35 0.41 4.67 0.71
N ALA A 36 1.09 5.33 1.65
CA ALA A 36 0.43 6.01 2.76
C ALA A 36 -0.46 7.17 2.29
N ALA A 37 0.01 7.98 1.33
CA ALA A 37 -0.76 9.07 0.76
C ALA A 37 -1.96 8.56 -0.04
N GLU A 38 -1.76 7.54 -0.89
CA GLU A 38 -2.83 6.91 -1.67
C GLU A 38 -3.88 6.25 -0.77
N SER A 39 -3.45 5.58 0.29
CA SER A 39 -4.34 4.97 1.29
C SER A 39 -5.24 6.00 1.97
N ALA A 40 -4.74 7.22 2.24
CA ALA A 40 -5.54 8.30 2.81
C ALA A 40 -6.61 8.80 1.83
N VAL A 41 -6.24 9.00 0.56
CA VAL A 41 -7.20 9.40 -0.49
C VAL A 41 -8.24 8.31 -0.73
N ALA A 42 -7.83 7.05 -0.80
CA ALA A 42 -8.72 5.91 -0.94
C ALA A 42 -9.67 5.74 0.26
N ALA A 43 -9.26 6.13 1.47
CA ALA A 43 -10.15 6.13 2.64
C ALA A 43 -11.28 7.16 2.48
N VAL A 44 -10.94 8.41 2.16
CA VAL A 44 -11.94 9.46 1.91
C VAL A 44 -12.91 9.05 0.81
N ARG A 45 -12.40 8.51 -0.30
CA ARG A 45 -13.26 8.08 -1.40
C ARG A 45 -14.21 6.94 -1.02
N ARG A 46 -13.76 5.98 -0.20
CA ARG A 46 -14.63 4.90 0.32
C ARG A 46 -15.76 5.46 1.17
N ASP A 47 -15.48 6.43 2.03
CA ASP A 47 -16.48 7.06 2.88
C ASP A 47 -17.53 7.81 2.04
N ASP A 48 -17.10 8.53 0.99
CA ASP A 48 -18.00 9.20 0.05
C ASP A 48 -18.93 8.22 -0.67
N LEU A 49 -18.39 7.09 -1.15
CA LEU A 49 -19.16 6.05 -1.83
C LEU A 49 -20.21 5.42 -0.91
N VAL A 50 -19.84 5.15 0.34
CA VAL A 50 -20.78 4.65 1.36
C VAL A 50 -21.88 5.68 1.64
N ALA A 51 -21.52 6.96 1.77
CA ALA A 51 -22.48 8.04 1.99
C ALA A 51 -23.47 8.18 0.81
N GLU A 52 -23.00 7.99 -0.42
CA GLU A 52 -23.83 8.00 -1.64
C GLU A 52 -24.84 6.83 -1.64
N GLN A 53 -24.37 5.61 -1.38
CA GLN A 53 -25.23 4.43 -1.27
C GLN A 53 -26.28 4.60 -0.16
N ASP A 54 -25.87 5.10 1.00
CA ASP A 54 -26.76 5.36 2.13
C ASP A 54 -27.82 6.42 1.79
N ALA A 55 -27.45 7.48 1.06
CA ALA A 55 -28.39 8.49 0.60
C ALA A 55 -29.43 7.89 -0.36
N ALA A 56 -29.01 7.01 -1.27
CA ALA A 56 -29.93 6.29 -2.16
C ALA A 56 -30.86 5.34 -1.39
N LEU A 57 -30.33 4.59 -0.43
CA LEU A 57 -31.10 3.70 0.45
C LEU A 57 -32.18 4.46 1.24
N ARG A 58 -31.83 5.63 1.80
CA ARG A 58 -32.79 6.50 2.50
C ARG A 58 -33.92 6.95 1.58
N ARG A 59 -33.62 7.33 0.33
CA ARG A 59 -34.63 7.77 -0.65
C ARG A 59 -35.58 6.63 -1.03
N TRP A 60 -35.06 5.42 -1.26
CA TRP A 60 -35.88 4.23 -1.52
C TRP A 60 -36.79 3.87 -0.34
N ARG A 61 -36.25 3.87 0.89
CA ARG A 61 -37.04 3.65 2.11
C ARG A 61 -38.15 4.68 2.29
N ALA A 62 -37.85 5.96 2.03
CA ALA A 62 -38.85 7.02 2.08
C ALA A 62 -39.97 6.82 1.03
N ALA A 63 -39.62 6.36 -0.18
CA ALA A 63 -40.61 6.02 -1.20
C ALA A 63 -41.53 4.87 -0.76
N LYS A 64 -40.96 3.83 -0.13
CA LYS A 64 -41.75 2.72 0.44
C LYS A 64 -42.72 3.21 1.52
N GLY A 65 -42.26 4.06 2.43
CA GLY A 65 -43.12 4.66 3.46
C GLY A 65 -44.30 5.46 2.87
N ARG A 66 -44.06 6.19 1.77
CA ARG A 66 -45.13 6.89 1.04
C ARG A 66 -46.12 5.92 0.39
N LEU A 67 -45.67 4.81 -0.17
CA LEU A 67 -46.54 3.77 -0.70
C LEU A 67 -47.43 3.16 0.38
N THR A 68 -46.87 2.83 1.55
CA THR A 68 -47.66 2.31 2.69
C THR A 68 -48.75 3.30 3.11
N ARG A 69 -48.46 4.60 3.11
CA ARG A 69 -49.48 5.63 3.39
C ARG A 69 -50.55 5.70 2.31
N ALA A 70 -50.15 5.68 1.03
CA ALA A 70 -51.09 5.68 -0.10
C ALA A 70 -52.02 4.45 -0.09
N GLN A 71 -51.53 3.28 0.32
CA GLN A 71 -52.33 2.07 0.43
C GLN A 71 -53.38 2.14 1.56
N ARG A 72 -53.14 2.95 2.59
CA ARG A 72 -54.05 3.10 3.74
C ARG A 72 -55.13 4.14 3.46
N ASP A 73 -54.72 5.29 2.95
CA ASP A 73 -55.54 6.51 2.95
C ASP A 73 -55.83 7.02 1.52
N GLY A 74 -55.25 6.41 0.48
CA GLY A 74 -55.30 6.90 -0.90
C GLY A 74 -56.23 6.11 -1.83
N GLY A 75 -56.65 6.76 -2.92
CA GLY A 75 -57.34 6.12 -4.04
C GLY A 75 -56.41 5.35 -4.97
N ALA A 76 -56.99 4.64 -5.94
CA ALA A 76 -56.25 3.80 -6.88
C ALA A 76 -55.13 4.55 -7.63
N GLU A 77 -55.39 5.78 -8.08
CA GLU A 77 -54.41 6.63 -8.77
C GLU A 77 -53.23 7.00 -7.86
N THR A 78 -53.51 7.37 -6.60
CA THR A 78 -52.47 7.68 -5.61
C THR A 78 -51.57 6.47 -5.33
N ILE A 79 -52.16 5.28 -5.26
CA ILE A 79 -51.42 4.02 -5.08
C ILE A 79 -50.55 3.73 -6.30
N ALA A 80 -51.09 3.88 -7.52
CA ALA A 80 -50.34 3.68 -8.76
C ALA A 80 -49.12 4.62 -8.84
N ALA A 81 -49.33 5.92 -8.63
CA ALA A 81 -48.25 6.90 -8.63
C ALA A 81 -47.21 6.65 -7.50
N ALA A 82 -47.63 6.13 -6.35
CA ALA A 82 -46.69 5.75 -5.29
C ALA A 82 -45.85 4.51 -5.65
N ARG A 83 -46.44 3.53 -6.36
CA ARG A 83 -45.71 2.35 -6.85
C ARG A 83 -44.65 2.74 -7.87
N GLU A 84 -44.99 3.59 -8.83
CA GLU A 84 -44.02 4.09 -9.83
C GLU A 84 -42.81 4.76 -9.16
N ARG A 85 -43.06 5.59 -8.14
CA ARG A 85 -41.98 6.23 -7.37
C ARG A 85 -41.11 5.23 -6.62
N VAL A 86 -41.69 4.15 -6.08
CA VAL A 86 -40.91 3.08 -5.43
C VAL A 86 -40.05 2.34 -6.45
N THR A 87 -40.60 1.99 -7.60
CA THR A 87 -39.87 1.34 -8.68
C THR A 87 -38.71 2.21 -9.15
N ALA A 88 -38.94 3.49 -9.39
CA ALA A 88 -37.90 4.44 -9.80
C ALA A 88 -36.80 4.57 -8.74
N ALA A 89 -37.16 4.71 -7.45
CA ALA A 89 -36.19 4.82 -6.37
C ALA A 89 -35.41 3.50 -6.14
N SER A 90 -36.03 2.35 -6.39
CA SER A 90 -35.34 1.04 -6.34
C SER A 90 -34.31 0.94 -7.45
N ALA A 91 -34.70 1.23 -8.69
CA ALA A 91 -33.79 1.18 -9.84
C ALA A 91 -32.63 2.19 -9.72
N GLU A 92 -32.87 3.33 -9.09
CA GLU A 92 -31.80 4.27 -8.74
C GLU A 92 -30.85 3.70 -7.69
N PHE A 93 -31.39 3.13 -6.60
CA PHE A 93 -30.59 2.51 -5.54
C PHE A 93 -29.73 1.36 -6.07
N ASP A 94 -30.28 0.51 -6.93
CA ASP A 94 -29.56 -0.62 -7.53
C ASP A 94 -28.40 -0.11 -8.39
N ARG A 95 -28.66 0.87 -9.26
CA ARG A 95 -27.62 1.47 -10.12
C ARG A 95 -26.48 2.11 -9.31
N ILE A 96 -26.82 2.86 -8.25
CA ILE A 96 -25.82 3.48 -7.37
C ILE A 96 -25.03 2.40 -6.64
N SER A 97 -25.70 1.34 -6.16
CA SER A 97 -25.02 0.23 -5.49
C SER A 97 -24.05 -0.50 -6.41
N ASP A 98 -24.43 -0.77 -7.65
CA ASP A 98 -23.55 -1.39 -8.64
C ASP A 98 -22.32 -0.52 -8.94
N ALA A 99 -22.52 0.80 -9.10
CA ALA A 99 -21.42 1.75 -9.31
C ALA A 99 -20.46 1.79 -8.10
N VAL A 100 -21.02 1.89 -6.88
CA VAL A 100 -20.24 1.88 -5.64
C VAL A 100 -19.46 0.59 -5.48
N LEU A 101 -20.09 -0.57 -5.68
CA LEU A 101 -19.42 -1.87 -5.57
C LEU A 101 -18.31 -2.03 -6.62
N GLY A 102 -18.56 -1.57 -7.85
CA GLY A 102 -17.55 -1.56 -8.91
C GLY A 102 -16.33 -0.73 -8.52
N GLU A 103 -16.54 0.48 -8.02
CA GLU A 103 -15.44 1.36 -7.64
C GLU A 103 -14.69 0.85 -6.39
N LEU A 104 -15.39 0.34 -5.38
CA LEU A 104 -14.77 -0.28 -4.21
C LEU A 104 -13.91 -1.50 -4.60
N ALA A 105 -14.37 -2.30 -5.57
CA ALA A 105 -13.58 -3.41 -6.11
C ALA A 105 -12.31 -2.92 -6.81
N THR A 106 -12.39 -1.85 -7.61
CA THR A 106 -11.21 -1.23 -8.24
C THR A 106 -10.21 -0.73 -7.21
N ILE A 107 -10.67 -0.03 -6.17
CA ILE A 107 -9.80 0.45 -5.07
C ILE A 107 -9.11 -0.73 -4.37
N SER A 108 -9.86 -1.80 -4.10
CA SER A 108 -9.32 -3.02 -3.46
C SER A 108 -8.27 -3.70 -4.33
N GLN A 109 -8.53 -3.81 -5.63
CA GLN A 109 -7.59 -4.42 -6.58
C GLN A 109 -6.29 -3.60 -6.68
N ALA A 110 -6.40 -2.28 -6.87
CA ALA A 110 -5.23 -1.40 -6.93
C ALA A 110 -4.35 -1.53 -5.67
N ARG A 111 -4.98 -1.66 -4.49
CA ARG A 111 -4.26 -1.90 -3.24
C ARG A 111 -3.53 -3.23 -3.22
N HIS A 112 -4.14 -4.31 -3.70
CA HIS A 112 -3.46 -5.61 -3.77
C HIS A 112 -2.25 -5.57 -4.72
N ASP A 113 -2.40 -4.88 -5.86
CA ASP A 113 -1.32 -4.74 -6.84
C ASP A 113 -0.15 -3.94 -6.23
N SER A 114 -0.43 -2.78 -5.62
CA SER A 114 0.57 -1.96 -4.90
C SER A 114 1.31 -2.75 -3.81
N VAL A 115 0.59 -3.49 -2.97
CA VAL A 115 1.20 -4.32 -1.93
C VAL A 115 2.14 -5.38 -2.53
N GLY A 116 1.76 -5.98 -3.66
CA GLY A 116 2.62 -6.92 -4.39
C GLY A 116 3.93 -6.28 -4.86
N GLU A 117 3.86 -5.06 -5.39
CA GLU A 117 5.04 -4.30 -5.82
C GLU A 117 5.96 -3.94 -4.64
N ILE A 118 5.38 -3.48 -3.53
CA ILE A 118 6.12 -3.17 -2.29
C ILE A 118 6.85 -4.41 -1.78
N TYR A 119 6.19 -5.57 -1.72
CA TYR A 119 6.87 -6.82 -1.32
C TYR A 119 8.00 -7.20 -2.26
N GLY A 120 7.84 -6.97 -3.56
CA GLY A 120 8.91 -7.14 -4.54
C GLY A 120 10.11 -6.23 -4.25
N GLN A 121 9.87 -4.97 -3.90
CA GLN A 121 10.91 -4.01 -3.54
C GLN A 121 11.59 -4.34 -2.21
N ILE A 122 10.83 -4.76 -1.18
CA ILE A 122 11.37 -5.23 0.11
C ILE A 122 12.39 -6.35 -0.14
N ARG A 123 12.04 -7.32 -0.98
CA ARG A 123 12.93 -8.43 -1.32
C ARG A 123 14.22 -7.94 -1.97
N ARG A 124 14.14 -7.07 -2.99
CA ARG A 124 15.34 -6.51 -3.64
C ARG A 124 16.25 -5.80 -2.65
N SER A 125 15.64 -5.03 -1.74
CA SER A 125 16.36 -4.29 -0.72
C SER A 125 17.08 -5.20 0.28
N TRP A 126 16.45 -6.31 0.69
CA TRP A 126 17.09 -7.35 1.52
C TRP A 126 18.19 -8.10 0.78
N ASP A 127 17.99 -8.44 -0.48
CA ASP A 127 19.01 -9.10 -1.31
C ASP A 127 20.27 -8.20 -1.45
N ALA A 128 20.08 -6.88 -1.59
CA ALA A 128 21.17 -5.91 -1.63
C ALA A 128 21.91 -5.80 -0.28
N ASP A 129 21.20 -5.77 0.85
CA ASP A 129 21.79 -5.77 2.20
C ASP A 129 22.61 -7.06 2.47
N ALA A 130 22.06 -8.21 2.08
CA ALA A 130 22.74 -9.49 2.20
C ALA A 130 24.04 -9.53 1.37
N ALA A 131 24.04 -8.91 0.18
CA ALA A 131 25.22 -8.80 -0.66
C ALA A 131 26.32 -7.95 0.01
N VAL A 132 25.96 -6.79 0.57
CA VAL A 132 26.87 -5.93 1.35
C VAL A 132 27.46 -6.70 2.53
N THR A 133 26.61 -7.37 3.31
CA THR A 133 27.03 -8.17 4.48
C THR A 133 27.99 -9.30 4.08
N THR A 134 27.70 -10.00 2.98
CA THR A 134 28.54 -11.08 2.45
C THR A 134 29.90 -10.56 1.98
N ALA A 135 29.92 -9.43 1.28
CA ALA A 135 31.15 -8.82 0.80
C ALA A 135 32.03 -8.35 1.95
N LEU A 136 31.45 -7.69 2.96
CA LEU A 136 32.16 -7.28 4.18
C LEU A 136 32.74 -8.48 4.94
N ALA A 137 31.98 -9.56 5.09
CA ALA A 137 32.47 -10.79 5.73
C ALA A 137 33.66 -11.39 4.97
N ARG A 138 33.62 -11.39 3.64
CA ARG A 138 34.73 -11.85 2.79
C ARG A 138 35.97 -10.98 2.93
N SER A 139 35.82 -9.65 2.87
CA SER A 139 36.94 -8.71 3.02
C SER A 139 37.63 -8.83 4.38
N ARG A 140 36.90 -9.16 5.46
CA ARG A 140 37.50 -9.46 6.77
C ARG A 140 38.31 -10.76 6.77
N ALA A 141 37.84 -11.78 6.05
CA ALA A 141 38.52 -13.08 5.96
C ALA A 141 39.80 -13.03 5.10
N THR A 142 39.90 -12.10 4.15
CA THR A 142 41.07 -11.90 3.28
C THR A 142 42.01 -10.78 3.75
N GLY A 143 41.76 -10.18 4.92
CA GLY A 143 42.64 -9.17 5.53
C GLY A 143 44.09 -9.67 5.68
N PRO A 144 45.09 -8.76 5.66
CA PRO A 144 46.49 -9.12 5.47
C PRO A 144 46.90 -10.16 6.50
N ALA A 145 47.53 -11.24 6.05
CA ALA A 145 48.29 -12.13 6.91
C ALA A 145 49.26 -11.27 7.71
N THR A 146 48.88 -10.88 8.92
CA THR A 146 49.78 -10.23 9.87
C THR A 146 50.87 -11.25 10.08
N GLY A 147 52.05 -10.92 9.54
CA GLY A 147 53.23 -11.76 9.57
C GLY A 147 53.41 -12.33 10.96
N GLY A 148 53.31 -13.65 11.04
CA GLY A 148 54.08 -14.41 12.01
C GLY A 148 55.56 -14.19 11.71
N ALA A 149 56.08 -13.03 12.08
CA ALA A 149 57.50 -12.89 12.37
C ALA A 149 57.64 -13.30 13.83
N THR A 150 57.82 -14.60 14.01
CA THR A 150 58.43 -15.20 15.19
C THR A 150 59.78 -14.53 15.43
N ASP A 151 59.83 -13.54 16.32
CA ASP A 151 61.06 -13.10 16.95
C ASP A 151 61.27 -14.00 18.19
N ASP A 152 61.69 -15.23 17.93
CA ASP A 152 62.20 -16.14 18.95
C ASP A 152 63.72 -15.86 19.10
N GLY A 153 64.02 -14.74 19.74
CA GLY A 153 65.39 -14.35 20.08
C GLY A 153 65.92 -15.17 21.27
N PRO A 154 67.14 -15.75 21.20
CA PRO A 154 67.65 -16.63 22.23
C PRO A 154 68.01 -15.83 23.49
N ARG A 155 67.36 -16.15 24.62
CA ARG A 155 67.81 -15.70 25.94
C ARG A 155 69.01 -16.56 26.40
N GLY A 156 70.22 -16.13 26.09
CA GLY A 156 71.42 -16.41 26.91
C GLY A 156 71.74 -15.15 27.73
N ARG A 157 72.20 -15.19 28.99
CA ARG A 157 72.78 -16.23 29.85
C ARG A 157 72.25 -16.06 31.27
#